data_AF-A0A840HYH6-F1
#
_entry.id   AF-A0A840HYH6-F1
#
_cell.length_a   1.000
_cell.length_b   1.000
_cell.length_c   1.000
_cell.angle_alpha   90.00
_cell.angle_beta   90.00
_cell.angle_gamma   90.00
#
_symmetry.space_group_name_H-M   'P 1'
#
loop_
_entity.id
_entity.type
_entity.pdbx_description
1 polymer ?
#
loop_
_entity_poly.entity_id
_entity_poly.type
_entity_poly.pdbx_seq_one_letter_code
_entity_poly.pdbx_strand_id
1 'polypeptide(L)'
;MRAPLILCGCSMVLSACSPSEKAQTGDGLRSDIPLRTVDFFMKNDADRTEMEGVCTAWKGSQRPITSWPAVVTENCNNADTARYQLIQKREREKFKKQMGI
;
A
#
# COMPACT_ATOMS: atom_id res chain seq x y z
N MET A 1 -27.04 -30.20 -43.47
CA MET A 1 -25.59 -30.45 -43.29
C MET A 1 -24.88 -29.09 -43.17
N ARG A 2 -24.02 -28.93 -42.16
CA ARG A 2 -22.90 -27.97 -41.99
C ARG A 2 -23.19 -26.47 -41.69
N ALA A 3 -23.00 -26.11 -40.41
CA ALA A 3 -22.28 -24.89 -39.95
C ALA A 3 -20.75 -25.08 -40.13
N PRO A 4 -19.80 -24.15 -39.79
CA PRO A 4 -19.85 -22.80 -39.15
C PRO A 4 -18.97 -21.75 -39.93
N LEU A 5 -18.75 -20.47 -39.59
CA LEU A 5 -17.96 -19.88 -38.48
C LEU A 5 -18.03 -18.32 -38.49
N ILE A 6 -18.36 -17.74 -37.33
CA ILE A 6 -17.60 -16.72 -36.57
C ILE A 6 -17.11 -15.43 -37.29
N LEU A 7 -17.67 -14.29 -36.88
CA LEU A 7 -16.91 -13.24 -36.19
C LEU A 7 -17.87 -12.34 -35.40
N CYS A 8 -18.27 -12.83 -34.22
CA CYS A 8 -18.89 -11.99 -33.20
C CYS A 8 -17.79 -11.04 -32.72
N GLY A 9 -17.83 -9.79 -33.20
CA GLY A 9 -16.96 -8.71 -32.77
C GLY A 9 -17.23 -8.40 -31.30
N CYS A 10 -16.64 -9.20 -30.43
CA CYS A 10 -16.58 -8.95 -29.00
C CYS A 10 -15.60 -7.80 -28.81
N SER A 11 -16.08 -6.57 -29.01
CA SER A 11 -15.41 -5.36 -28.56
C SER A 11 -15.25 -5.49 -27.06
N MET A 12 -14.09 -6.02 -26.64
CA MET A 12 -13.64 -5.96 -25.26
C MET A 12 -13.44 -4.48 -24.95
N VAL A 13 -14.50 -3.85 -24.47
CA VAL A 13 -14.40 -2.58 -23.76
C VAL A 13 -13.61 -2.93 -22.51
N LEU A 14 -12.29 -2.76 -22.57
CA LEU A 14 -11.45 -2.61 -21.41
C LEU A 14 -11.94 -1.33 -20.71
N SER A 15 -13.05 -1.41 -19.97
CA SER A 15 -13.24 -0.55 -18.81
C SER A 15 -12.20 -1.00 -17.80
N ALA A 16 -10.93 -0.65 -18.08
CA ALA A 16 -9.97 -0.46 -17.03
C ALA A 16 -10.71 0.40 -16.00
N CYS A 17 -10.89 -0.14 -14.80
CA CYS A 17 -11.38 0.61 -13.65
C CYS A 17 -10.44 1.80 -13.49
N SER A 18 -10.73 2.89 -14.19
CA SER A 18 -10.05 4.16 -14.00
C SER A 18 -10.31 4.49 -12.54
N PRO A 19 -9.27 4.70 -11.71
CA PRO A 19 -9.48 5.17 -10.36
C PRO A 19 -10.43 6.36 -10.42
N SER A 20 -11.47 6.36 -9.57
CA SER A 20 -12.45 7.46 -9.52
C SER A 20 -11.71 8.80 -9.52
N GLU A 21 -12.23 9.83 -10.17
CA GLU A 21 -11.60 11.17 -10.27
C GLU A 21 -11.06 11.67 -8.92
N LYS A 22 -11.76 11.37 -7.82
CA LYS A 22 -11.30 11.68 -6.44
C LYS A 22 -9.98 11.01 -6.06
N ALA A 23 -9.79 9.75 -6.43
CA ALA A 23 -8.53 9.03 -6.25
C ALA A 23 -7.40 9.59 -7.14
N GLN A 24 -7.76 10.23 -8.27
CA GLN A 24 -6.79 10.85 -9.18
C GLN A 24 -6.34 12.22 -8.69
N THR A 25 -7.28 13.08 -8.28
CA THR A 25 -7.00 14.43 -7.74
C THR A 25 -6.39 14.38 -6.34
N GLY A 26 -6.58 13.28 -5.62
CA GLY A 26 -6.14 13.13 -4.22
C GLY A 26 -7.05 13.87 -3.24
N ASP A 27 -8.27 14.21 -3.64
CA ASP A 27 -9.26 14.79 -2.74
C ASP A 27 -9.65 13.75 -1.67
N GLY A 28 -9.40 14.09 -0.40
CA GLY A 28 -9.60 13.19 0.74
C GLY A 28 -8.37 12.37 1.15
N LEU A 29 -7.20 12.62 0.55
CA LEU A 29 -5.95 12.05 1.06
C LEU A 29 -5.59 12.66 2.42
N ARG A 30 -5.54 11.80 3.44
CA ARG A 30 -5.22 12.20 4.80
C ARG A 30 -3.77 12.65 4.93
N SER A 31 -3.54 13.82 5.51
CA SER A 31 -2.21 14.37 5.78
C SER A 31 -2.09 15.08 7.13
N ASP A 32 -3.21 15.25 7.84
CA ASP A 32 -3.32 15.75 9.21
C ASP A 32 -2.95 14.66 10.22
N ILE A 33 -1.70 14.22 10.15
CA ILE A 33 -1.15 13.17 11.01
C ILE A 33 0.11 13.69 11.71
N PRO A 34 0.34 13.33 12.98
CA PRO A 34 1.60 13.62 13.63
C PRO A 34 2.72 12.78 13.01
N LEU A 35 3.93 13.32 12.97
CA LEU A 35 5.12 12.52 12.65
C LEU A 35 5.34 11.47 13.75
N ARG A 36 5.55 10.23 13.34
CA ARG A 36 5.77 9.07 14.19
C ARG A 36 7.06 8.37 13.81
N THR A 37 7.76 7.86 14.83
CA THR A 37 9.03 7.16 14.64
C THR A 37 8.84 5.69 14.28
N VAL A 38 9.90 5.04 13.82
CA VAL A 38 9.93 3.58 13.63
C VAL A 38 9.56 2.85 14.93
N ASP A 39 10.16 3.26 16.06
CA ASP A 39 9.89 2.67 17.38
C ASP A 39 8.43 2.75 17.80
N PHE A 40 7.75 3.86 17.45
CA PHE A 40 6.32 4.00 17.69
C PHE A 40 5.54 2.94 16.91
N PHE A 41 5.78 2.79 15.61
CA PHE A 41 5.08 1.82 14.77
C PHE A 41 5.44 0.36 15.07
N MET A 42 6.61 0.09 15.65
CA MET A 42 6.95 -1.24 16.13
C MET A 42 6.14 -1.65 17.36
N LYS A 43 5.74 -0.68 18.20
CA LYS A 43 4.99 -0.92 19.44
C LYS A 43 3.47 -0.81 19.25
N ASN A 44 3.02 -0.09 18.22
CA ASN A 44 1.61 0.21 17.98
C ASN A 44 1.16 -0.38 16.63
N ASP A 45 0.69 -1.62 16.66
CA ASP A 45 0.29 -2.37 15.46
C ASP A 45 -0.92 -1.76 14.73
N ALA A 46 -1.88 -1.26 15.51
CA ALA A 46 -3.07 -0.58 14.99
C ALA A 46 -2.68 0.68 14.21
N ASP A 47 -1.89 1.57 14.80
CA ASP A 47 -1.40 2.78 14.13
C ASP A 47 -0.55 2.45 12.90
N ARG A 48 0.27 1.39 12.93
CA ARG A 48 1.05 0.97 11.76
C ARG A 48 0.13 0.52 10.62
N THR A 49 -0.92 -0.24 10.93
CA THR A 49 -1.89 -0.72 9.95
C THR A 49 -2.72 0.43 9.36
N GLU A 50 -3.13 1.38 10.20
CA GLU A 50 -3.79 2.61 9.75
C GLU A 50 -2.88 3.41 8.82
N MET A 51 -1.60 3.56 9.20
CA MET A 51 -0.62 4.26 8.38
C MET A 51 -0.36 3.53 7.04
N GLU A 52 -0.37 2.19 7.00
CA GLU A 52 -0.29 1.42 5.75
C GLU A 52 -1.46 1.76 4.80
N GLY A 53 -2.66 1.99 5.35
CA GLY A 53 -3.82 2.47 4.60
C GLY A 53 -3.60 3.87 4.00
N VAL A 54 -3.10 4.81 4.81
CA VAL A 54 -2.75 6.16 4.34
C VAL A 54 -1.68 6.09 3.24
N CYS A 55 -0.61 5.33 3.45
CA CYS A 55 0.47 5.16 2.48
C CYS A 55 -0.03 4.54 1.17
N THR A 56 -0.93 3.56 1.25
CA THR A 56 -1.53 2.93 0.06
C THR A 56 -2.38 3.93 -0.72
N ALA A 57 -3.17 4.74 -0.03
CA ALA A 57 -3.99 5.77 -0.67
C ALA A 57 -3.11 6.83 -1.39
N TRP A 58 -2.05 7.30 -0.73
CA TRP A 58 -1.10 8.23 -1.35
C TRP A 58 -0.36 7.59 -2.53
N LYS A 59 0.17 6.36 -2.38
CA LYS A 59 0.84 5.59 -3.45
C LYS A 59 -0.09 5.36 -4.65
N GLY A 60 -1.38 5.14 -4.40
CA GLY A 60 -2.40 4.94 -5.43
C GLY A 60 -2.93 6.22 -6.06
N SER A 61 -2.59 7.40 -5.53
CA SER A 61 -2.96 8.66 -6.15
C SER A 61 -2.11 8.93 -7.39
N GLN A 62 -2.66 9.67 -8.37
CA GLN A 62 -1.89 10.07 -9.56
C GLN A 62 -0.93 11.25 -9.27
N ARG A 63 -0.76 11.63 -7.99
CA ARG A 63 0.09 12.75 -7.59
C ARG A 63 1.57 12.35 -7.63
N PRO A 64 2.45 13.22 -8.14
CA PRO A 64 3.89 12.96 -8.09
C PRO A 64 4.37 12.90 -6.64
N ILE A 65 5.31 12.00 -6.33
CA ILE A 65 5.87 11.80 -4.98
C ILE A 65 6.42 13.12 -4.39
N THR A 66 6.96 13.99 -5.24
CA THR A 66 7.48 15.31 -4.83
C THR A 66 6.40 16.27 -4.32
N SER A 67 5.12 16.00 -4.59
CA SER A 67 3.99 16.78 -4.08
C SER A 67 3.42 16.26 -2.76
N TRP A 68 3.93 15.12 -2.27
CA TRP A 68 3.42 14.54 -1.03
C TRP A 68 3.89 15.36 0.17
N PRO A 69 3.03 15.55 1.18
CA PRO A 69 3.44 16.17 2.43
C PRO A 69 4.59 15.38 3.06
N ALA A 70 5.63 16.09 3.53
CA ALA A 70 6.81 15.45 4.13
C ALA A 70 6.42 14.49 5.28
N VAL A 71 5.44 14.88 6.10
CA VAL A 71 4.94 14.06 7.21
C VAL A 71 4.33 12.73 6.75
N VAL A 72 3.69 12.71 5.58
CA VAL A 72 3.15 11.48 4.98
C VAL A 72 4.30 10.60 4.52
N THR A 73 5.23 11.17 3.75
CA THR A 73 6.40 10.44 3.22
C THR A 73 7.24 9.84 4.34
N GLU A 74 7.56 10.61 5.38
CA GLU A 74 8.34 10.14 6.52
C GLU A 74 7.60 9.08 7.34
N ASN A 75 6.31 9.26 7.61
CA ASN A 75 5.53 8.24 8.31
C ASN A 75 5.43 6.94 7.51
N CYS A 76 5.29 7.01 6.19
CA CYS A 76 5.30 5.82 5.33
C CYS A 76 6.64 5.09 5.37
N ASN A 77 7.75 5.82 5.28
CA ASN A 77 9.09 5.23 5.40
C ASN A 77 9.30 4.58 6.78
N ASN A 78 8.84 5.24 7.84
CA ASN A 78 8.96 4.74 9.21
C ASN A 78 8.08 3.49 9.45
N ALA A 79 6.85 3.49 8.94
CA ALA A 79 5.94 2.34 9.03
C ALA A 79 6.45 1.13 8.23
N ASP A 80 6.93 1.35 7.01
CA ASP A 80 7.53 0.30 6.17
C ASP A 80 8.80 -0.27 6.83
N THR A 81 9.64 0.59 7.40
CA THR A 81 10.83 0.17 8.17
C THR A 81 10.44 -0.66 9.39
N ALA A 82 9.44 -0.23 10.17
CA ALA A 82 8.96 -0.97 11.33
C ALA A 82 8.43 -2.35 10.93
N ARG A 83 7.66 -2.43 9.84
CA ARG A 83 7.17 -3.70 9.28
C ARG A 83 8.32 -4.63 8.91
N TYR A 84 9.33 -4.13 8.20
CA TYR A 84 10.50 -4.93 7.83
C TYR A 84 11.23 -5.47 9.07
N GLN A 85 11.46 -4.64 10.08
CA GLN A 85 12.13 -5.06 11.32
C GLN A 85 11.34 -6.14 12.07
N LEU A 86 10.01 -6.03 12.11
CA LEU A 86 9.14 -7.04 12.73
C LEU A 86 9.17 -8.37 11.98
N ILE A 87 9.18 -8.34 10.64
CA ILE A 87 9.34 -9.54 9.81
C ILE A 87 10.71 -10.19 10.10
N GLN A 88 11.79 -9.40 10.07
CA GLN A 88 13.13 -9.91 10.37
C GLN A 88 13.23 -10.51 11.77
N LYS A 89 12.62 -9.86 12.78
CA LYS A 89 12.55 -10.41 14.14
C LYS A 89 11.84 -11.76 14.14
N ARG A 90 10.67 -11.86 13.48
CA ARG A 90 9.91 -13.11 13.39
C ARG A 90 10.70 -14.23 12.72
N GLU A 91 11.36 -13.94 11.59
CA GLU A 91 12.16 -14.93 10.88
C GLU A 91 13.38 -15.39 11.70
N ARG A 92 14.05 -14.47 12.41
CA ARG A 92 15.12 -14.83 13.35
C ARG A 92 14.63 -15.74 14.46
N GLU A 93 13.48 -15.45 15.07
CA GLU A 93 12.92 -16.30 16.14
C GLU A 93 12.47 -17.68 15.62
N LYS A 94 11.91 -17.75 14.41
CA LYS A 94 11.62 -19.04 13.76
C LYS A 94 12.90 -19.85 13.54
N PHE A 95 13.96 -19.20 13.04
CA PHE A 95 15.23 -19.84 12.79
C PHE A 95 15.86 -20.38 14.08
N LYS A 96 15.88 -19.60 15.16
CA LYS A 96 16.32 -20.05 16.49
C LYS A 96 15.55 -21.29 16.96
N LYS A 97 14.22 -21.25 16.88
CA LYS A 97 13.36 -22.37 17.24
C LYS A 97 13.66 -23.63 16.41
N GLN A 98 13.96 -23.50 15.12
CA GLN A 98 14.34 -24.63 14.26
C GLN A 98 15.71 -25.22 14.61
N MET A 99 16.63 -24.40 15.13
CA MET A 99 17.94 -24.82 15.62
C MET A 99 17.92 -25.35 17.06
N GLY A 100 16.79 -25.29 17.76
CA GLY A 100 16.67 -25.71 19.16
C GLY A 100 17.37 -24.78 20.15
N ILE A 101 17.56 -23.51 19.78
CA ILE A 101 18.08 -22.44 20.65
C ILE A 101 17.02 -21.40 21.00
#